data_AF-A0AAW6T887-F1
#
_entry.id   AF-A0AAW6T887-F1
#
_cell.length_a   1.000
_cell.length_b   1.000
_cell.length_c   1.000
_cell.angle_alpha   90.00
_cell.angle_beta   90.00
_cell.angle_gamma   90.00
#
_symmetry.space_group_name_H-M   'P 1'
#
loop_
_entity.id
_entity.type
_entity.pdbx_description
1 polymer ?
#
loop_
_entity_poly.entity_id
_entity_poly.type
_entity_poly.pdbx_seq_one_letter_code
_entity_poly.pdbx_strand_id
1 'polypeptide(L)'
;MSDQQTTPSGGERSQRAQRAPSPAVRRRRAVVLGIVAGIALVAVVWAIVAAATGAGDQPPASAPSKSPSPTLDAPPQAATPTPSAPPAQPEFDKTAQSIDAASSYWVVANKLRPLQPLDYAPDDLVEVPVPHVYTPQLRKAAADAVVEMFAAFTAETGLQLQSQSAYRSYTTQVDVYNSWVSSLGQAGADRTSARPGHSEHQTGLSIDISSLPAECALQACFGDTPHGKWLAANAWRFGFTLRYPNGMTPVTGYEYEPWHFRYVGPELAAELHRTGIPTLEEFFGLPPAPDYAG
;
A
#
# COMPACT_ATOMS: atom_id res chain seq x y z
N MET A 1 -68.84 8.80 62.78
CA MET A 1 -69.12 9.54 61.53
C MET A 1 -67.97 9.19 60.59
N SER A 2 -68.07 8.02 59.92
CA SER A 2 -68.49 7.88 58.51
C SER A 2 -67.51 8.62 57.61
N ASP A 3 -66.57 7.96 56.95
CA ASP A 3 -66.70 7.31 55.61
C ASP A 3 -65.55 7.96 54.78
N GLN A 4 -64.77 7.36 53.86
CA GLN A 4 -64.76 6.07 53.20
C GLN A 4 -63.30 5.63 52.91
N GLN A 5 -63.10 4.32 52.83
CA GLN A 5 -62.01 3.67 52.10
C GLN A 5 -62.21 3.82 50.59
N THR A 6 -61.14 4.11 49.86
CA THR A 6 -60.93 3.63 48.49
C THR A 6 -59.43 3.54 48.22
N THR A 7 -58.94 2.32 48.06
CA THR A 7 -57.66 2.02 47.41
C THR A 7 -57.84 2.10 45.88
N PRO A 8 -56.73 2.27 45.15
CA PRO A 8 -56.48 1.25 44.13
C PRO A 8 -55.05 0.70 44.17
N SER A 9 -55.03 -0.62 44.03
CA SER A 9 -53.91 -1.48 43.66
C SER A 9 -53.48 -1.21 42.21
N GLY A 10 -52.17 -1.28 41.93
CA GLY A 10 -51.69 -1.27 40.54
C GLY A 10 -50.22 -0.87 40.37
N GLY A 11 -49.29 -1.61 40.97
CA GLY A 11 -47.86 -1.47 40.66
C GLY A 11 -47.48 -2.32 39.45
N GLU A 12 -47.56 -1.77 38.24
CA GLU A 12 -47.03 -2.40 37.03
C GLU A 12 -45.50 -2.25 36.98
N ARG A 13 -44.79 -3.33 37.37
CA ARG A 13 -43.38 -3.52 36.98
C ARG A 13 -43.34 -3.86 35.49
N SER A 14 -42.96 -2.89 34.67
CA SER A 14 -42.63 -3.13 33.25
C SER A 14 -41.40 -4.06 33.16
N GLN A 15 -41.64 -5.35 32.96
CA GLN A 15 -40.61 -6.29 32.52
C GLN A 15 -40.26 -5.96 31.07
N ARG A 16 -39.21 -5.16 30.88
CA ARG A 16 -38.62 -4.93 29.56
C ARG A 16 -37.92 -6.21 29.12
N ALA A 17 -38.66 -7.09 28.44
CA ALA A 17 -38.09 -8.24 27.76
C ALA A 17 -36.94 -7.78 26.85
N GLN A 18 -35.73 -8.30 27.12
CA GLN A 18 -34.56 -8.08 26.28
C GLN A 18 -34.84 -8.72 24.92
N ARG A 19 -35.30 -7.92 23.96
CA ARG A 19 -35.46 -8.36 22.58
C ARG A 19 -34.10 -8.78 22.04
N ALA A 20 -34.00 -10.01 21.57
CA ALA A 20 -32.85 -10.49 20.83
C ALA A 20 -32.58 -9.56 19.62
N PRO A 21 -31.32 -9.25 19.32
CA PRO A 21 -30.98 -8.33 18.23
C PRO A 21 -31.43 -8.90 16.88
N SER A 22 -31.90 -8.00 16.01
CA SER A 22 -32.42 -8.33 14.68
C SER A 22 -31.37 -9.02 13.79
N PRO A 23 -31.78 -9.77 12.75
CA PRO A 23 -30.87 -10.48 11.85
C PRO A 23 -29.81 -9.58 11.21
N ALA A 24 -30.14 -8.30 10.96
CA ALA A 24 -29.21 -7.30 10.42
C ALA A 24 -28.08 -6.93 11.39
N VAL A 25 -28.35 -6.90 12.70
CA VAL A 25 -27.33 -6.63 13.74
C VAL A 25 -26.46 -7.86 13.98
N ARG A 26 -27.03 -9.07 13.86
CA ARG A 26 -26.26 -10.33 13.88
C ARG A 26 -25.31 -10.45 12.68
N ARG A 27 -25.73 -10.00 11.48
CA ARG A 27 -24.87 -9.92 10.28
C ARG A 27 -23.69 -8.96 10.46
N ARG A 28 -23.91 -7.78 11.06
CA ARG A 28 -22.83 -6.82 11.35
C ARG A 28 -21.80 -7.36 12.36
N ARG A 29 -22.22 -8.13 13.36
CA ARG A 29 -21.31 -8.78 14.33
C ARG A 29 -20.51 -9.92 13.70
N ALA A 30 -21.08 -10.67 12.77
CA ALA A 30 -20.36 -11.70 12.02
C ALA A 30 -19.29 -11.12 11.07
N VAL A 31 -19.53 -9.92 10.51
CA VAL A 31 -18.58 -9.21 9.63
C VAL A 31 -17.35 -8.69 10.40
N VAL A 32 -17.51 -8.26 11.66
CA VAL A 32 -16.37 -7.82 12.49
C VAL A 32 -15.47 -8.99 12.92
N LEU A 33 -16.04 -10.18 13.18
CA LEU A 33 -15.25 -11.36 13.52
C LEU A 33 -14.47 -11.97 12.34
N GLY A 34 -14.93 -11.78 11.10
CA GLY A 34 -14.23 -12.25 9.90
C GLY A 34 -12.88 -11.54 9.65
N ILE A 35 -12.73 -10.32 10.15
CA ILE A 35 -11.48 -9.54 10.07
C ILE A 35 -10.46 -10.01 11.12
N VAL A 36 -10.90 -10.53 12.27
CA VAL A 36 -10.02 -10.97 13.36
C VAL A 36 -9.47 -12.39 13.12
N ALA A 37 -10.24 -13.27 12.46
CA ALA A 37 -9.83 -14.66 12.25
C ALA A 37 -8.80 -14.87 11.13
N GLY A 38 -8.66 -13.92 10.19
CA GLY A 38 -7.73 -14.02 9.05
C GLY A 38 -6.27 -13.63 9.35
N ILE A 39 -6.00 -13.00 10.50
CA ILE A 39 -4.67 -12.44 10.82
C ILE A 39 -4.08 -13.04 12.12
N ALA A 40 -4.84 -13.86 12.85
CA ALA A 40 -4.38 -14.56 14.06
C ALA A 40 -3.58 -15.87 13.80
N LEU A 41 -3.01 -16.06 12.60
CA LEU A 41 -2.32 -17.30 12.18
C LEU A 41 -0.88 -17.04 11.69
N VAL A 42 -0.18 -16.05 12.26
CA VAL A 42 1.24 -15.74 11.95
C VAL A 42 2.18 -15.94 13.15
N ALA A 43 1.68 -16.32 14.33
CA ALA A 43 2.55 -16.75 15.42
C ALA A 43 2.70 -18.28 15.40
N VAL A 44 3.94 -18.75 15.25
CA VAL A 44 4.41 -20.16 15.28
C VAL A 44 4.54 -20.80 13.89
N VAL A 45 5.69 -20.60 13.23
CA VAL A 45 6.68 -21.64 12.83
C VAL A 45 7.86 -20.94 12.14
N TRP A 46 8.95 -20.68 12.86
CA TRP A 46 10.30 -20.63 12.29
C TRP A 46 11.27 -21.18 13.31
N ALA A 47 11.53 -22.48 13.23
CA ALA A 47 12.67 -23.13 13.83
C ALA A 47 13.04 -24.34 12.98
N ILE A 48 14.36 -24.49 12.71
CA ILE A 48 15.05 -25.65 12.11
C ILE A 48 15.05 -25.56 10.55
N VAL A 49 16.17 -25.43 9.80
CA VAL A 49 17.54 -25.98 9.91
C VAL A 49 18.55 -25.04 9.24
N ALA A 50 19.69 -24.80 9.89
CA ALA A 50 20.95 -24.42 9.24
C ALA A 50 22.02 -25.43 9.68
N ALA A 51 22.67 -26.13 8.74
CA ALA A 51 24.02 -26.66 8.89
C ALA A 51 24.51 -27.41 7.62
N ALA A 52 25.81 -27.19 7.34
CA ALA A 52 26.75 -27.93 6.49
C ALA A 52 26.66 -27.68 4.97
N THR A 53 27.73 -27.40 4.20
CA THR A 53 29.22 -27.32 4.32
C THR A 53 29.66 -26.62 3.01
N GLY A 54 30.69 -25.79 2.84
CA GLY A 54 32.06 -25.77 3.37
C GLY A 54 33.05 -25.88 2.19
N ALA A 55 33.85 -24.82 1.95
CA ALA A 55 35.11 -24.74 1.16
C ALA A 55 35.13 -25.23 -0.32
N GLY A 56 35.85 -24.67 -1.29
CA GLY A 56 36.89 -23.64 -1.36
C GLY A 56 37.46 -23.64 -2.80
N ASP A 57 38.43 -22.76 -3.03
CA ASP A 57 39.41 -22.71 -4.13
C ASP A 57 39.12 -21.95 -5.45
N GLN A 58 39.90 -20.88 -5.58
CA GLN A 58 40.38 -20.20 -6.78
C GLN A 58 41.93 -20.18 -6.65
N PRO A 59 42.71 -19.78 -7.68
CA PRO A 59 42.98 -20.33 -9.01
C PRO A 59 44.48 -20.77 -9.11
N PRO A 60 45.10 -20.92 -10.31
CA PRO A 60 46.02 -19.83 -10.69
C PRO A 60 46.13 -19.56 -12.20
N ALA A 61 46.83 -18.44 -12.50
CA ALA A 61 47.12 -17.88 -13.81
C ALA A 61 48.52 -18.26 -14.36
N SER A 62 48.70 -18.08 -15.68
CA SER A 62 49.87 -17.49 -16.39
C SER A 62 50.59 -18.35 -17.47
N ALA A 63 50.45 -17.94 -18.75
CA ALA A 63 51.46 -17.68 -19.83
C ALA A 63 52.50 -18.77 -20.24
N PRO A 64 53.20 -18.73 -21.43
CA PRO A 64 53.49 -17.58 -22.31
C PRO A 64 53.54 -17.75 -23.88
N SER A 65 53.35 -16.61 -24.57
CA SER A 65 54.09 -15.96 -25.70
C SER A 65 54.74 -16.70 -26.90
N LYS A 66 54.52 -16.16 -28.13
CA LYS A 66 55.50 -15.76 -29.19
C LYS A 66 54.76 -15.19 -30.43
N SER A 67 54.76 -13.86 -30.66
CA SER A 67 55.61 -13.03 -31.57
C SER A 67 55.23 -13.00 -33.07
N PRO A 68 55.47 -11.88 -33.80
CA PRO A 68 54.59 -11.37 -34.86
C PRO A 68 55.20 -11.34 -36.29
N SER A 69 54.39 -10.99 -37.29
CA SER A 69 54.82 -10.72 -38.68
C SER A 69 53.76 -9.86 -39.41
N PRO A 70 54.11 -9.17 -40.52
CA PRO A 70 54.51 -7.76 -40.48
C PRO A 70 53.43 -6.78 -40.94
N THR A 71 53.71 -5.52 -40.63
CA THR A 71 52.97 -4.29 -40.90
C THR A 71 52.82 -4.01 -42.40
N LEU A 72 51.59 -3.75 -42.85
CA LEU A 72 51.31 -2.98 -44.07
C LEU A 72 50.78 -1.62 -43.64
N ASP A 73 51.41 -0.55 -44.13
CA ASP A 73 51.03 0.83 -43.87
C ASP A 73 49.57 1.11 -44.27
N ALA A 74 48.76 1.55 -43.30
CA ALA A 74 47.41 2.06 -43.53
C ALA A 74 47.43 3.60 -43.54
N PRO A 75 46.61 4.28 -44.37
CA PRO A 75 46.60 5.75 -44.48
C PRO A 75 46.05 6.42 -43.22
N PRO A 76 46.31 7.72 -43.00
CA PRO A 76 45.92 8.40 -41.76
C PRO A 76 44.41 8.44 -41.60
N GLN A 77 43.93 7.84 -40.52
CA GLN A 77 42.53 7.81 -40.14
C GLN A 77 42.11 9.21 -39.68
N ALA A 78 41.17 9.82 -40.40
CA ALA A 78 40.54 11.08 -39.99
C ALA A 78 39.88 10.90 -38.61
N ALA A 79 40.13 11.84 -37.70
CA ALA A 79 39.55 11.82 -36.36
C ALA A 79 38.03 11.81 -36.43
N THR A 80 37.41 10.72 -35.96
CA THR A 80 35.97 10.61 -35.79
C THR A 80 35.53 11.62 -34.72
N PRO A 81 34.50 12.46 -34.96
CA PRO A 81 34.00 13.35 -33.92
C PRO A 81 33.42 12.51 -32.78
N THR A 82 33.81 12.86 -31.55
CA THR A 82 33.23 12.30 -30.32
C THR A 82 31.71 12.53 -30.33
N PRO A 83 30.87 11.50 -30.08
CA PRO A 83 29.43 11.70 -29.98
C PRO A 83 29.14 12.72 -28.88
N SER A 84 28.47 13.83 -29.26
CA SER A 84 27.95 14.78 -28.29
C SER A 84 26.97 14.07 -27.38
N ALA A 85 27.17 14.17 -26.06
CA ALA A 85 26.26 13.61 -25.08
C ALA A 85 24.82 14.10 -25.36
N PRO A 86 23.80 13.24 -25.25
CA PRO A 86 22.42 13.66 -25.37
C PRO A 86 22.14 14.83 -24.41
N PRO A 87 21.33 15.83 -24.81
CA PRO A 87 20.98 16.94 -23.94
C PRO A 87 20.34 16.40 -22.65
N ALA A 88 20.82 16.90 -21.50
CA ALA A 88 20.26 16.57 -20.20
C ALA A 88 18.75 16.89 -20.21
N GLN A 89 17.93 15.91 -19.85
CA GLN A 89 16.49 16.11 -19.66
C GLN A 89 16.28 17.19 -18.58
N PRO A 90 15.26 18.06 -18.71
CA PRO A 90 14.94 19.01 -17.65
C PRO A 90 14.69 18.28 -16.33
N GLU A 91 15.18 18.87 -15.24
CA GLU A 91 15.00 18.33 -13.89
C GLU A 91 13.51 18.29 -13.53
N PHE A 92 13.07 17.23 -12.84
CA PHE A 92 11.69 17.08 -12.41
C PHE A 92 11.34 18.12 -11.33
N ASP A 93 10.29 18.91 -11.55
CA ASP A 93 9.83 19.91 -10.59
C ASP A 93 9.07 19.26 -9.42
N LYS A 94 9.79 19.01 -8.33
CA LYS A 94 9.22 18.47 -7.07
C LYS A 94 8.25 19.42 -6.37
N THR A 95 8.09 20.66 -6.85
CA THR A 95 7.19 21.68 -6.28
C THR A 95 5.90 21.85 -7.07
N ALA A 96 5.72 21.13 -8.18
CA ALA A 96 4.56 21.26 -9.06
C ALA A 96 3.21 20.93 -8.38
N GLN A 97 3.21 20.10 -7.33
CA GLN A 97 2.07 19.94 -6.43
C GLN A 97 2.50 19.93 -4.96
N SER A 98 1.58 20.28 -4.07
CA SER A 98 1.83 20.30 -2.63
C SER A 98 2.00 18.87 -2.08
N ILE A 99 2.95 18.67 -1.19
CA ILE A 99 3.09 17.42 -0.44
C ILE A 99 2.37 17.45 0.92
N ASP A 100 1.80 18.60 1.30
CA ASP A 100 1.13 18.83 2.60
C ASP A 100 -0.40 18.94 2.47
N ALA A 101 -0.91 19.51 1.38
CA ALA A 101 -2.34 19.72 1.20
C ALA A 101 -3.06 18.38 0.97
N ALA A 102 -4.03 18.03 1.82
CA ALA A 102 -4.72 16.74 1.76
C ALA A 102 -5.43 16.45 0.42
N SER A 103 -5.78 17.49 -0.34
CA SER A 103 -6.38 17.40 -1.68
C SER A 103 -5.38 17.23 -2.82
N SER A 104 -4.09 17.35 -2.56
CA SER A 104 -3.05 17.18 -3.57
C SER A 104 -2.88 15.71 -3.94
N TYR A 105 -2.58 15.41 -5.22
CA TYR A 105 -2.21 14.04 -5.59
C TYR A 105 -0.85 13.63 -5.01
N TRP A 106 -0.01 14.61 -4.66
CA TRP A 106 1.33 14.38 -4.10
C TRP A 106 1.36 14.46 -2.57
N VAL A 107 0.21 14.55 -1.89
CA VAL A 107 0.18 14.57 -0.42
C VAL A 107 0.92 13.35 0.15
N VAL A 108 1.87 13.59 1.05
CA VAL A 108 2.55 12.52 1.77
C VAL A 108 1.99 12.47 3.19
N ALA A 109 1.15 11.47 3.44
CA ALA A 109 0.66 11.16 4.78
C ALA A 109 1.43 9.96 5.34
N ASN A 110 1.99 10.12 6.53
CA ASN A 110 2.72 9.07 7.23
C ASN A 110 2.69 9.34 8.74
N LYS A 111 3.42 8.57 9.55
CA LYS A 111 3.36 8.66 11.03
C LYS A 111 3.74 10.04 11.60
N LEU A 112 4.52 10.84 10.87
CA LEU A 112 4.92 12.19 11.27
C LEU A 112 4.13 13.30 10.55
N ARG A 113 3.34 12.93 9.53
CA ARG A 113 2.62 13.86 8.65
C ARG A 113 1.14 13.46 8.59
N PRO A 114 0.33 13.85 9.58
CA PRO A 114 -1.11 13.66 9.50
C PRO A 114 -1.71 14.52 8.38
N LEU A 115 -2.82 14.07 7.81
CA LEU A 115 -3.65 14.86 6.91
C LEU A 115 -4.14 16.13 7.61
N GLN A 116 -4.27 17.20 6.83
CA GLN A 116 -4.82 18.47 7.27
C GLN A 116 -5.93 18.92 6.30
N PRO A 117 -7.18 19.01 6.76
CA PRO A 117 -7.66 18.66 8.10
C PRO A 117 -7.57 17.16 8.41
N LEU A 118 -7.55 16.78 9.69
CA LEU A 118 -7.42 15.38 10.13
C LEU A 118 -8.51 14.48 9.56
N ASP A 119 -9.71 15.00 9.41
CA ASP A 119 -10.90 14.32 8.91
C ASP A 119 -11.17 14.60 7.42
N TYR A 120 -10.16 15.06 6.68
CA TYR A 120 -10.27 15.31 5.24
C TYR A 120 -10.99 14.18 4.51
N ALA A 121 -11.96 14.56 3.67
CA ALA A 121 -12.65 13.69 2.76
C ALA A 121 -12.67 14.34 1.37
N PRO A 122 -12.22 13.62 0.32
CA PRO A 122 -12.30 14.13 -1.05
C PRO A 122 -13.75 14.24 -1.53
N ASP A 123 -14.01 15.24 -2.38
CA ASP A 123 -15.32 15.57 -2.95
C ASP A 123 -15.56 14.93 -4.32
N ASP A 124 -14.54 14.30 -4.91
CA ASP A 124 -14.52 13.70 -6.23
C ASP A 124 -14.43 12.15 -6.21
N LEU A 125 -14.91 11.53 -5.12
CA LEU A 125 -14.98 10.08 -4.99
C LEU A 125 -16.00 9.47 -5.95
N VAL A 126 -15.57 8.42 -6.64
CA VAL A 126 -16.43 7.60 -7.52
C VAL A 126 -16.22 6.12 -7.23
N GLU A 127 -17.25 5.31 -7.47
CA GLU A 127 -17.11 3.86 -7.46
C GLU A 127 -16.22 3.39 -8.61
N VAL A 128 -15.33 2.43 -8.34
CA VAL A 128 -14.41 1.88 -9.35
C VAL A 128 -15.01 0.59 -9.93
N PRO A 129 -15.29 0.52 -11.24
CA PRO A 129 -15.95 -0.62 -11.86
C PRO A 129 -14.97 -1.77 -12.17
N VAL A 130 -14.31 -2.29 -11.13
CA VAL A 130 -13.39 -3.44 -11.21
C VAL A 130 -13.87 -4.58 -10.31
N PRO A 131 -13.42 -5.83 -10.51
CA PRO A 131 -13.68 -6.92 -9.57
C PRO A 131 -13.25 -6.53 -8.15
N HIS A 132 -14.05 -6.86 -7.15
CA HIS A 132 -13.79 -6.41 -5.78
C HIS A 132 -14.47 -7.29 -4.72
N VAL A 133 -13.90 -7.27 -3.52
CA VAL A 133 -14.52 -7.85 -2.31
C VAL A 133 -15.47 -6.84 -1.65
N TYR A 134 -15.05 -5.57 -1.57
CA TYR A 134 -15.85 -4.45 -1.09
C TYR A 134 -15.86 -3.37 -2.16
N THR A 135 -17.02 -2.72 -2.38
CA THR A 135 -17.17 -1.69 -3.41
C THR A 135 -16.12 -0.60 -3.23
N PRO A 136 -15.13 -0.51 -4.14
CA PRO A 136 -14.06 0.45 -4.00
C PRO A 136 -14.56 1.84 -4.40
N GLN A 137 -14.16 2.85 -3.64
CA GLN A 137 -14.25 4.24 -4.05
C GLN A 137 -12.84 4.83 -4.12
N LEU A 138 -12.56 5.58 -5.17
CA LEU A 138 -11.32 6.34 -5.35
C LEU A 138 -11.66 7.72 -5.90
N ARG A 139 -10.74 8.67 -5.75
CA ARG A 139 -10.83 9.94 -6.49
C ARG A 139 -10.85 9.64 -7.99
N LYS A 140 -11.62 10.40 -8.76
CA LYS A 140 -11.91 10.10 -10.19
C LYS A 140 -10.66 9.73 -11.02
N ALA A 141 -9.58 10.49 -10.92
CA ALA A 141 -8.35 10.22 -11.67
C ALA A 141 -7.70 8.87 -11.30
N ALA A 142 -7.66 8.55 -10.01
CA ALA A 142 -7.16 7.25 -9.55
C ALA A 142 -8.10 6.11 -9.94
N ALA A 143 -9.42 6.32 -9.92
CA ALA A 143 -10.40 5.34 -10.36
C ALA A 143 -10.22 4.95 -11.84
N ASP A 144 -10.08 5.95 -12.71
CA ASP A 144 -9.84 5.72 -14.15
C ASP A 144 -8.54 4.94 -14.37
N ALA A 145 -7.47 5.34 -13.68
CA ALA A 145 -6.18 4.68 -13.76
C ALA A 145 -6.21 3.22 -13.26
N VAL A 146 -6.98 2.90 -12.21
CA VAL A 146 -7.16 1.51 -11.76
C VAL A 146 -7.85 0.67 -12.82
N VAL A 147 -8.89 1.21 -13.48
CA VAL A 147 -9.60 0.50 -14.55
C VAL A 147 -8.64 0.17 -15.70
N GLU A 148 -7.84 1.14 -16.12
CA GLU A 148 -6.83 0.94 -17.17
C GLU A 148 -5.76 -0.08 -16.75
N MET A 149 -5.26 0.01 -15.51
CA MET A 149 -4.26 -0.90 -14.97
C MET A 149 -4.78 -2.34 -14.93
N PHE A 150 -6.02 -2.56 -14.48
CA PHE A 150 -6.62 -3.90 -14.40
C PHE A 150 -6.89 -4.48 -15.80
N ALA A 151 -7.32 -3.63 -16.74
CA ALA A 151 -7.53 -4.03 -18.13
C ALA A 151 -6.20 -4.44 -18.80
N ALA A 152 -5.14 -3.66 -18.60
CA ALA A 152 -3.81 -3.96 -19.12
C ALA A 152 -3.24 -5.24 -18.53
N PHE A 153 -3.35 -5.45 -17.21
CA PHE A 153 -2.95 -6.70 -16.57
C PHE A 153 -3.64 -7.91 -17.20
N THR A 154 -4.96 -7.82 -17.40
CA THR A 154 -5.75 -8.90 -17.98
C THR A 154 -5.33 -9.16 -19.43
N ALA A 155 -5.13 -8.11 -20.22
CA ALA A 155 -4.72 -8.23 -21.62
C ALA A 155 -3.32 -8.82 -21.80
N GLU A 156 -2.37 -8.48 -20.91
CA GLU A 156 -0.98 -8.90 -21.01
C GLU A 156 -0.72 -10.30 -20.42
N THR A 157 -1.51 -10.71 -19.43
CA THR A 157 -1.23 -11.95 -18.66
C THR A 157 -2.31 -13.02 -18.79
N GLY A 158 -3.54 -12.65 -19.20
CA GLY A 158 -4.71 -13.52 -19.14
C GLY A 158 -5.23 -13.82 -17.73
N LEU A 159 -4.65 -13.21 -16.69
CA LEU A 159 -5.05 -13.33 -15.29
C LEU A 159 -5.95 -12.17 -14.86
N GLN A 160 -6.51 -12.22 -13.66
CA GLN A 160 -7.40 -11.17 -13.14
C GLN A 160 -6.97 -10.67 -11.76
N LEU A 161 -7.19 -9.37 -11.54
CA LEU A 161 -7.01 -8.70 -10.25
C LEU A 161 -8.37 -8.43 -9.61
N GLN A 162 -8.37 -8.22 -8.30
CA GLN A 162 -9.52 -7.66 -7.58
C GLN A 162 -9.07 -6.62 -6.54
N SER A 163 -9.95 -5.67 -6.26
CA SER A 163 -9.78 -4.71 -5.16
C SER A 163 -10.19 -5.32 -3.82
N GLN A 164 -9.34 -5.16 -2.81
CA GLN A 164 -9.59 -5.54 -1.41
C GLN A 164 -10.05 -4.35 -0.57
N SER A 165 -9.40 -3.19 -0.71
CA SER A 165 -9.73 -1.96 0.02
C SER A 165 -9.35 -0.75 -0.82
N ALA A 166 -10.04 0.38 -0.61
CA ALA A 166 -9.79 1.63 -1.33
C ALA A 166 -10.02 2.81 -0.37
N TYR A 167 -10.78 3.84 -0.74
CA TYR A 167 -11.11 4.94 0.16
C TYR A 167 -11.66 4.45 1.51
N ARG A 168 -11.14 5.05 2.58
CA ARG A 168 -11.59 4.79 3.94
C ARG A 168 -11.68 6.11 4.69
N SER A 169 -12.89 6.46 5.14
CA SER A 169 -13.11 7.70 5.90
C SER A 169 -12.32 7.72 7.21
N TYR A 170 -12.07 8.92 7.74
CA TYR A 170 -11.46 9.09 9.06
C TYR A 170 -12.16 8.27 10.15
N THR A 171 -13.49 8.35 10.24
CA THR A 171 -14.29 7.61 11.23
C THR A 171 -14.13 6.11 11.06
N THR A 172 -14.11 5.60 9.82
CA THR A 172 -13.84 4.18 9.57
C THR A 172 -12.42 3.79 10.00
N GLN A 173 -11.43 4.66 9.80
CA GLN A 173 -10.06 4.42 10.27
C GLN A 173 -9.97 4.40 11.80
N VAL A 174 -10.78 5.21 12.51
CA VAL A 174 -10.91 5.12 13.98
C VAL A 174 -11.33 3.71 14.41
N ASP A 175 -12.37 3.16 13.79
CA ASP A 175 -12.86 1.81 14.12
C ASP A 175 -11.83 0.73 13.78
N VAL A 176 -11.18 0.82 12.61
CA VAL A 176 -10.13 -0.12 12.19
C VAL A 176 -8.95 -0.11 13.16
N TYR A 177 -8.45 1.08 13.49
CA TYR A 177 -7.31 1.22 14.39
C TYR A 177 -7.64 0.71 15.80
N ASN A 178 -8.81 1.06 16.34
CA ASN A 178 -9.24 0.57 17.65
C ASN A 178 -9.40 -0.96 17.70
N SER A 179 -9.85 -1.58 16.60
CA SER A 179 -9.88 -3.03 16.48
C SER A 179 -8.47 -3.64 16.59
N TRP A 180 -7.48 -3.05 15.91
CA TRP A 180 -6.09 -3.49 16.00
C TRP A 180 -5.50 -3.30 17.39
N VAL A 181 -5.77 -2.17 18.05
CA VAL A 181 -5.34 -1.93 19.44
C VAL A 181 -5.95 -2.98 20.37
N SER A 182 -7.22 -3.33 20.18
CA SER A 182 -7.89 -4.37 20.98
C SER A 182 -7.28 -5.76 20.76
N SER A 183 -6.75 -6.06 19.58
CA SER A 183 -6.20 -7.38 19.24
C SER A 183 -4.71 -7.52 19.55
N LEU A 184 -3.91 -6.48 19.30
CA LEU A 184 -2.45 -6.53 19.33
C LEU A 184 -1.82 -5.58 20.36
N GLY A 185 -2.62 -4.76 21.05
CA GLY A 185 -2.13 -3.62 21.81
C GLY A 185 -1.66 -2.48 20.91
N GLN A 186 -1.38 -1.31 21.50
CA GLN A 186 -1.02 -0.11 20.75
C GLN A 186 0.25 -0.28 19.92
N ALA A 187 1.31 -0.86 20.48
CA ALA A 187 2.57 -1.06 19.77
C ALA A 187 2.44 -2.01 18.57
N GLY A 188 1.54 -3.00 18.63
CA GLY A 188 1.23 -3.86 17.49
C GLY A 188 0.37 -3.13 16.44
N ALA A 189 -0.65 -2.39 16.89
CA ALA A 189 -1.48 -1.58 16.01
C ALA A 189 -0.69 -0.52 15.24
N ASP A 190 0.24 0.18 15.91
CA ASP A 190 1.11 1.20 15.30
C ASP A 190 2.08 0.64 14.24
N ARG A 191 2.28 -0.68 14.19
CA ARG A 191 3.07 -1.37 13.14
C ARG A 191 2.22 -1.81 11.95
N THR A 192 0.98 -2.24 12.20
CA THR A 192 0.10 -2.86 11.19
C THR A 192 -0.93 -1.87 10.61
N SER A 193 -1.22 -0.77 11.30
CA SER A 193 -2.27 0.15 10.89
C SER A 193 -1.93 1.61 11.18
N ALA A 194 -2.32 2.48 10.24
CA ALA A 194 -2.23 3.91 10.43
C ALA A 194 -3.18 4.39 11.54
N ARG A 195 -2.74 5.34 12.37
CA ARG A 195 -3.63 6.10 13.25
C ARG A 195 -4.62 6.91 12.39
N PRO A 196 -5.82 7.21 12.90
CA PRO A 196 -6.78 8.07 12.21
C PRO A 196 -6.13 9.39 11.78
N GLY A 197 -6.37 9.82 10.53
CA GLY A 197 -5.73 11.00 9.94
C GLY A 197 -4.33 10.76 9.37
N HIS A 198 -3.70 9.59 9.58
CA HIS A 198 -2.40 9.23 8.99
C HIS A 198 -2.51 8.21 7.84
N SER A 199 -3.71 7.68 7.58
CA SER A 199 -3.94 6.66 6.57
C SER A 199 -4.05 7.27 5.18
N GLU A 200 -3.23 6.81 4.22
CA GLU A 200 -3.35 7.27 2.83
C GLU A 200 -4.68 6.83 2.17
N HIS A 201 -5.34 5.77 2.65
CA HIS A 201 -6.69 5.42 2.19
C HIS A 201 -7.70 6.57 2.35
N GLN A 202 -7.51 7.46 3.32
CA GLN A 202 -8.39 8.60 3.54
C GLN A 202 -8.28 9.65 2.42
N THR A 203 -7.19 9.66 1.65
CA THR A 203 -7.02 10.55 0.49
C THR A 203 -7.85 10.12 -0.72
N GLY A 204 -8.35 8.87 -0.74
CA GLY A 204 -8.98 8.26 -1.92
C GLY A 204 -8.00 8.00 -3.07
N LEU A 205 -6.68 7.98 -2.80
CA LEU A 205 -5.62 7.72 -3.77
C LEU A 205 -4.93 6.36 -3.57
N SER A 206 -5.28 5.61 -2.53
CA SER A 206 -4.70 4.30 -2.25
C SER A 206 -5.68 3.17 -2.49
N ILE A 207 -5.19 2.07 -3.06
CA ILE A 207 -5.93 0.83 -3.29
C ILE A 207 -5.09 -0.37 -2.85
N ASP A 208 -5.75 -1.29 -2.14
CA ASP A 208 -5.21 -2.61 -1.83
C ASP A 208 -5.70 -3.61 -2.87
N ILE A 209 -4.78 -4.29 -3.55
CA ILE A 209 -5.08 -5.19 -4.68
C ILE A 209 -4.67 -6.63 -4.34
N SER A 210 -5.47 -7.59 -4.76
CA SER A 210 -5.10 -9.01 -4.75
C SER A 210 -5.38 -9.69 -6.10
N SER A 211 -4.99 -10.94 -6.24
CA SER A 211 -5.40 -11.79 -7.35
C SER A 211 -6.90 -12.11 -7.29
N LEU A 212 -7.46 -12.49 -8.43
CA LEU A 212 -8.79 -13.10 -8.54
C LEU A 212 -8.66 -14.49 -9.21
N PRO A 213 -8.99 -15.59 -8.51
CA PRO A 213 -9.41 -15.66 -7.10
C PRO A 213 -8.31 -15.23 -6.13
N ALA A 214 -8.72 -14.86 -4.91
CA ALA A 214 -7.81 -14.36 -3.87
C ALA A 214 -6.78 -15.41 -3.45
N GLU A 215 -5.51 -15.07 -3.62
CA GLU A 215 -4.34 -15.80 -3.14
C GLU A 215 -3.42 -14.80 -2.44
N CYS A 216 -2.92 -15.15 -1.24
CA CYS A 216 -2.07 -14.27 -0.43
C CYS A 216 -2.63 -12.86 -0.22
N ALA A 217 -3.96 -12.69 -0.24
CA ALA A 217 -4.57 -11.36 -0.18
C ALA A 217 -4.19 -10.65 1.13
N LEU A 218 -3.66 -9.42 1.00
CA LEU A 218 -3.16 -8.60 2.12
C LEU A 218 -2.06 -9.30 2.94
N GLN A 219 -1.19 -10.07 2.27
CA GLN A 219 -0.04 -10.75 2.88
C GLN A 219 1.22 -10.57 2.05
N ALA A 220 2.38 -10.63 2.71
CA ALA A 220 3.68 -10.43 2.05
C ALA A 220 3.93 -11.41 0.90
N CYS A 221 3.39 -12.63 0.96
CA CYS A 221 3.53 -13.62 -0.12
C CYS A 221 2.82 -13.20 -1.43
N PHE A 222 1.95 -12.18 -1.41
CA PHE A 222 1.36 -11.63 -2.63
C PHE A 222 2.43 -11.10 -3.59
N GLY A 223 3.51 -10.53 -3.06
CA GLY A 223 4.63 -10.02 -3.86
C GLY A 223 5.38 -11.10 -4.63
N ASP A 224 5.25 -12.37 -4.23
CA ASP A 224 5.87 -13.50 -4.92
C ASP A 224 4.99 -14.09 -6.03
N THR A 225 3.70 -13.73 -6.05
CA THR A 225 2.75 -14.17 -7.07
C THR A 225 3.02 -13.48 -8.42
N PRO A 226 2.56 -14.06 -9.54
CA PRO A 226 2.58 -13.37 -10.84
C PRO A 226 1.88 -12.00 -10.82
N HIS A 227 0.80 -11.87 -10.03
CA HIS A 227 0.03 -10.64 -9.88
C HIS A 227 0.87 -9.54 -9.19
N GLY A 228 1.42 -9.83 -8.02
CA GLY A 228 2.25 -8.88 -7.27
C GLY A 228 3.50 -8.46 -8.04
N LYS A 229 4.18 -9.41 -8.70
CA LYS A 229 5.35 -9.13 -9.55
C LYS A 229 5.01 -8.22 -10.73
N TRP A 230 3.89 -8.47 -11.41
CA TRP A 230 3.46 -7.62 -12.51
C TRP A 230 3.14 -6.21 -12.02
N LEU A 231 2.39 -6.08 -10.92
CA LEU A 231 2.05 -4.77 -10.36
C LEU A 231 3.30 -3.98 -9.94
N ALA A 232 4.24 -4.61 -9.23
CA ALA A 232 5.49 -3.95 -8.84
C ALA A 232 6.30 -3.43 -10.05
N ALA A 233 6.26 -4.15 -11.18
CA ALA A 233 6.98 -3.76 -12.39
C ALA A 233 6.22 -2.77 -13.29
N ASN A 234 4.88 -2.69 -13.20
CA ASN A 234 4.04 -2.03 -14.20
C ASN A 234 3.11 -0.95 -13.67
N ALA A 235 2.82 -0.91 -12.36
CA ALA A 235 1.84 0.03 -11.79
C ALA A 235 2.18 1.51 -12.09
N TRP A 236 3.47 1.84 -12.22
CA TRP A 236 3.95 3.18 -12.56
C TRP A 236 3.44 3.68 -13.92
N ARG A 237 3.18 2.78 -14.87
CA ARG A 237 2.61 3.10 -16.20
C ARG A 237 1.24 3.77 -16.09
N PHE A 238 0.54 3.54 -14.97
CA PHE A 238 -0.81 4.03 -14.70
C PHE A 238 -0.82 5.06 -13.56
N GLY A 239 0.34 5.61 -13.18
CA GLY A 239 0.41 6.64 -12.13
C GLY A 239 0.42 6.09 -10.70
N PHE A 240 0.67 4.80 -10.50
CA PHE A 240 0.74 4.17 -9.18
C PHE A 240 2.17 3.83 -8.78
N THR A 241 2.47 3.96 -7.49
CA THR A 241 3.68 3.40 -6.86
C THR A 241 3.31 2.35 -5.82
N LEU A 242 4.16 1.33 -5.66
CA LEU A 242 4.12 0.46 -4.50
C LEU A 242 4.52 1.29 -3.27
N ARG A 243 3.58 1.54 -2.35
CA ARG A 243 3.78 2.59 -1.33
C ARG A 243 4.72 2.19 -0.20
N TYR A 244 4.72 0.90 0.14
CA TYR A 244 5.51 0.33 1.23
C TYR A 244 6.36 -0.85 0.70
N PRO A 245 7.50 -0.57 0.04
CA PRO A 245 8.38 -1.60 -0.50
C PRO A 245 9.10 -2.41 0.58
N ASN A 246 9.59 -3.61 0.21
CA ASN A 246 10.35 -4.45 1.12
C ASN A 246 11.64 -3.77 1.58
N GLY A 247 11.96 -3.89 2.87
CA GLY A 247 13.15 -3.28 3.48
C GLY A 247 13.02 -1.78 3.80
N MET A 248 11.91 -1.12 3.43
CA MET A 248 11.73 0.33 3.60
C MET A 248 10.98 0.75 4.87
N THR A 249 10.67 -0.19 5.78
CA THR A 249 10.04 0.11 7.08
C THR A 249 10.78 1.16 7.91
N PRO A 250 12.14 1.22 7.95
CA PRO A 250 12.84 2.30 8.65
C PRO A 250 12.55 3.71 8.11
N VAL A 251 12.10 3.80 6.84
CA VAL A 251 11.78 5.06 6.16
C VAL A 251 10.29 5.37 6.24
N THR A 252 9.43 4.43 5.87
CA THR A 252 7.97 4.65 5.76
C THR A 252 7.23 4.45 7.10
N GLY A 253 7.80 3.65 8.00
CA GLY A 253 7.17 3.21 9.24
C GLY A 253 6.20 2.04 9.11
N TYR A 254 5.94 1.55 7.88
CA TYR A 254 5.04 0.42 7.64
C TYR A 254 5.82 -0.80 7.16
N GLU A 255 5.30 -1.99 7.46
CA GLU A 255 5.86 -3.24 6.96
C GLU A 255 5.72 -3.36 5.43
N TYR A 256 6.30 -4.41 4.86
CA TYR A 256 6.20 -4.64 3.42
C TYR A 256 4.75 -4.96 3.03
N GLU A 257 4.15 -4.12 2.20
CA GLU A 257 2.77 -4.27 1.74
C GLU A 257 2.71 -4.37 0.20
N PRO A 258 3.04 -5.53 -0.42
CA PRO A 258 3.02 -5.71 -1.87
C PRO A 258 1.66 -5.49 -2.54
N TRP A 259 0.59 -5.37 -1.74
CA TRP A 259 -0.76 -5.14 -2.20
C TRP A 259 -1.14 -3.64 -2.24
N HIS A 260 -0.40 -2.77 -1.55
CA HIS A 260 -0.80 -1.37 -1.32
C HIS A 260 -0.21 -0.42 -2.36
N PHE A 261 -1.04 0.04 -3.29
CA PHE A 261 -0.65 0.93 -4.37
C PHE A 261 -1.22 2.34 -4.17
N ARG A 262 -0.34 3.34 -4.29
CA ARG A 262 -0.65 4.75 -4.11
C ARG A 262 -0.60 5.47 -5.45
N TYR A 263 -1.70 6.10 -5.84
CA TYR A 263 -1.76 6.98 -7.01
C TYR A 263 -1.08 8.31 -6.71
N VAL A 264 -0.18 8.72 -7.61
CA VAL A 264 0.57 9.97 -7.57
C VAL A 264 0.52 10.76 -8.89
N GLY A 265 -0.22 10.24 -9.86
CA GLY A 265 -0.24 10.76 -11.24
C GLY A 265 0.87 10.15 -12.11
N PRO A 266 0.67 10.13 -13.44
CA PRO A 266 1.58 9.47 -14.37
C PRO A 266 2.98 10.09 -14.39
N GLU A 267 3.09 11.41 -14.25
CA GLU A 267 4.38 12.11 -14.31
C GLU A 267 5.28 11.74 -13.12
N LEU A 268 4.76 11.81 -11.90
CA LEU A 268 5.53 11.47 -10.70
C LEU A 268 5.81 9.97 -10.63
N ALA A 269 4.85 9.11 -10.99
CA ALA A 269 5.09 7.67 -11.00
C ALA A 269 6.19 7.27 -12.01
N ALA A 270 6.20 7.88 -13.20
CA ALA A 270 7.25 7.69 -14.19
C ALA A 270 8.62 8.18 -13.67
N GLU A 271 8.65 9.29 -12.95
CA GLU A 271 9.89 9.82 -12.38
C GLU A 271 10.44 8.95 -11.24
N LEU A 272 9.56 8.46 -10.34
CA LEU A 272 9.93 7.49 -9.30
C LEU A 272 10.50 6.21 -9.93
N HIS A 273 9.86 5.70 -10.97
CA HIS A 273 10.35 4.54 -11.70
C HIS A 273 11.70 4.80 -12.38
N ARG A 274 11.86 5.94 -13.05
CA ARG A 274 13.09 6.33 -13.77
C ARG A 274 14.28 6.51 -12.82
N THR A 275 14.05 7.10 -11.65
CA THR A 275 15.11 7.37 -10.66
C THR A 275 15.41 6.16 -9.78
N GLY A 276 14.48 5.20 -9.68
CA GLY A 276 14.61 4.05 -8.79
C GLY A 276 14.51 4.40 -7.31
N ILE A 277 14.06 5.61 -6.96
CA ILE A 277 13.85 6.02 -5.57
C ILE A 277 12.61 5.29 -5.05
N PRO A 278 12.71 4.49 -3.98
CA PRO A 278 11.69 3.50 -3.65
C PRO A 278 10.52 4.09 -2.84
N THR A 279 10.70 5.24 -2.20
CA THR A 279 9.68 5.83 -1.31
C THR A 279 9.38 7.30 -1.66
N LEU A 280 8.15 7.74 -1.35
CA LEU A 280 7.79 9.15 -1.47
C LEU A 280 8.59 10.01 -0.48
N GLU A 281 8.86 9.48 0.72
CA GLU A 281 9.68 10.14 1.72
C GLU A 281 11.07 10.50 1.18
N GLU A 282 11.81 9.52 0.66
CA GLU A 282 13.14 9.77 0.09
C GLU A 282 13.07 10.66 -1.15
N PHE A 283 12.06 10.45 -2.00
CA PHE A 283 11.90 11.25 -3.23
C PHE A 283 11.73 12.74 -2.93
N PHE A 284 10.91 13.08 -1.93
CA PHE A 284 10.67 14.46 -1.52
C PHE A 284 11.66 14.97 -0.45
N GLY A 285 12.64 14.17 -0.03
CA GLY A 285 13.62 14.55 0.98
C GLY A 285 13.01 14.74 2.38
N LEU A 286 11.92 14.03 2.68
CA LEU A 286 11.28 14.05 3.98
C LEU A 286 12.07 13.20 4.99
N PRO A 287 12.03 13.55 6.30
CA PRO A 287 12.62 12.71 7.31
C PRO A 287 11.94 11.33 7.35
N PRO A 288 12.69 10.25 7.65
CA PRO A 288 12.11 8.95 7.95
C PRO A 288 11.04 9.03 9.04
N ALA A 289 9.96 8.27 8.87
CA ALA A 289 8.82 8.22 9.81
C ALA A 289 8.62 6.80 10.38
N PRO A 290 9.64 6.17 11.02
CA PRO A 290 9.52 4.80 11.52
C PRO A 290 8.46 4.65 12.62
N ASP A 291 8.20 5.71 13.37
CA ASP A 291 7.23 5.76 14.45
C ASP A 291 6.51 7.12 14.51
N TYR A 292 5.43 7.19 15.29
CA TYR A 292 4.72 8.43 15.58
C TYR A 292 5.55 9.35 16.48
N ALA A 293 5.27 10.65 16.41
CA ALA A 293 5.81 11.59 17.39
C ALA A 293 5.38 11.19 18.81
N GLY A 294 6.36 11.11 19.72
CA GLY A 294 6.17 10.82 21.13
C GLY A 294 5.74 12.03 21.95
#